data_AF-A0A2K8SIT9-F1
#
_entry.id   AF-A0A2K8SIT9-F1
#
_cell.length_a   1.000
_cell.length_b   1.000
_cell.length_c   1.000
_cell.angle_alpha   90.00
_cell.angle_beta   90.00
_cell.angle_gamma   90.00
#
_symmetry.space_group_name_H-M   'P 1'
#
loop_
_entity.id
_entity.type
_entity.pdbx_description
1 polymer ?
#
loop_
_entity_poly.entity_id
_entity_poly.type
_entity_poly.pdbx_seq_one_letter_code
_entity_poly.pdbx_strand_id
1 'polypeptide(L)'
;MALWIEAESVELRANATEDDLQGVIRAVYRQVLGNVHVFDNQRLTSAESQLRNGDITVSGFVRAVAQSDLYRSLFFETSSPYRFIELNFKHLLGRAPQDQAEVAEHVQIYNTQGYAEEINSYIDSDEYMRSFGDNIVPSARSNRTQAGVKNVVFNRSFALMRGFAANDLGKSAKLISDIGTNLATKIVSPPRGSGAISNTGKRFRVAVSKAHFGVRMTKSMATFDVGYNQLAQKIQSIQKTGGKILSITEIA
;
A
#
# COMPACT_ATOMS: atom_id res chain seq x y z
N MET A 1 -14.67 10.60 12.09
CA MET A 1 -14.30 9.27 11.57
C MET A 1 -12.79 9.22 11.52
N ALA A 2 -12.14 8.37 12.32
CA ALA A 2 -10.69 8.18 12.23
C ALA A 2 -10.35 7.50 10.89
N LEU A 3 -9.37 8.05 10.17
CA LEU A 3 -8.86 7.43 8.95
C LEU A 3 -7.85 6.35 9.36
N TRP A 4 -7.82 5.20 8.70
CA TRP A 4 -6.87 4.11 9.03
C TRP A 4 -5.42 4.40 8.57
N ILE A 5 -5.14 5.63 8.16
CA ILE A 5 -3.84 6.13 7.69
C ILE A 5 -3.32 7.23 8.64
N GLU A 6 -3.85 7.31 9.86
CA GLU A 6 -3.27 8.17 10.90
C GLU A 6 -2.01 7.48 11.46
N ALA A 7 -0.85 7.89 10.95
CA ALA A 7 0.44 7.53 11.51
C ALA A 7 0.95 8.70 12.36
N GLU A 8 1.26 8.43 13.62
CA GLU A 8 1.98 9.37 14.48
C GLU A 8 3.42 9.48 13.98
N SER A 9 3.90 10.71 13.75
CA SER A 9 5.26 10.96 13.31
C SER A 9 6.22 10.66 14.45
N VAL A 10 7.11 9.69 14.27
CA VAL A 10 8.15 9.35 15.24
C VAL A 10 9.41 10.15 14.90
N GLU A 11 9.86 10.98 15.84
CA GLU A 11 11.05 11.84 15.70
C GLU A 11 12.15 11.44 16.68
N LEU A 12 13.40 11.49 16.24
CA LEU A 12 14.56 11.32 17.11
C LEU A 12 15.00 12.69 17.63
N ARG A 13 14.89 12.90 18.96
CA ARG A 13 15.32 14.15 19.62
C ARG A 13 16.76 14.03 20.12
N ALA A 14 17.45 15.16 20.27
CA ALA A 14 18.86 15.20 20.68
C ALA A 14 19.17 14.57 22.06
N ASN A 15 18.19 14.53 22.98
CA ASN A 15 18.31 13.89 24.29
C ASN A 15 17.43 12.63 24.39
N ALA A 16 17.35 11.85 23.32
CA ALA A 16 16.55 10.63 23.28
C ALA A 16 17.09 9.56 24.24
N THR A 17 16.19 8.84 24.89
CA THR A 17 16.55 7.65 25.67
C THR A 17 16.85 6.47 24.75
N GLU A 18 17.51 5.43 25.27
CA GLU A 18 17.75 4.19 24.51
C GLU A 18 16.42 3.54 24.08
N ASP A 19 15.36 3.66 24.89
CA ASP A 19 14.03 3.16 24.54
C ASP A 19 13.40 3.94 23.37
N ASP A 20 13.57 5.26 23.35
CA ASP A 20 13.12 6.11 22.22
C ASP A 20 13.87 5.74 20.94
N LEU A 21 15.18 5.52 21.02
CA LEU A 21 16.01 5.11 19.89
C LEU A 21 15.58 3.74 19.35
N GLN A 22 15.30 2.77 20.22
CA GLN A 22 14.72 1.50 19.80
C GLN A 22 13.33 1.65 19.19
N GLY A 23 12.52 2.59 19.70
CA GLY A 23 11.24 2.97 19.11
C GLY A 23 11.39 3.47 17.67
N VAL A 24 12.34 4.37 17.42
CA VAL A 24 12.68 4.88 16.08
C VAL A 24 13.13 3.75 15.16
N ILE A 25 14.07 2.90 15.60
CA ILE A 25 14.56 1.77 14.79
C ILE A 25 13.41 0.85 14.38
N ARG A 26 12.53 0.48 15.32
CA ARG A 26 11.35 -0.36 15.03
C ARG A 26 10.38 0.33 14.08
N ALA A 27 10.18 1.64 14.24
CA ALA A 27 9.32 2.43 13.36
C ALA A 27 9.87 2.47 11.92
N VAL A 28 11.19 2.66 11.76
CA VAL A 28 11.85 2.65 10.44
C VAL A 28 11.70 1.29 9.77
N TYR A 29 12.01 0.19 10.46
CA TYR A 29 11.81 -1.14 9.87
C TYR A 29 10.35 -1.39 9.51
N ARG A 30 9.40 -1.00 10.36
CA ARG A 30 7.97 -1.18 10.08
C ARG A 30 7.53 -0.39 8.84
N GLN A 31 7.99 0.85 8.71
CA GLN A 31 7.63 1.72 7.60
C GLN A 31 8.29 1.28 6.29
N VAL A 32 9.62 1.16 6.29
CA VAL A 32 10.43 0.91 5.10
C VAL A 32 10.19 -0.52 4.60
N LEU A 33 10.10 -1.51 5.51
CA LEU A 33 9.82 -2.89 5.12
C LEU A 33 8.32 -3.21 5.03
N GLY A 34 7.44 -2.21 4.97
CA GLY A 34 6.02 -2.41 4.68
C GLY A 34 5.32 -3.35 5.65
N ASN A 35 5.67 -3.25 6.93
CA ASN A 35 5.13 -4.05 8.04
C ASN A 35 5.35 -5.57 7.86
N VAL A 36 6.43 -5.96 7.17
CA VAL A 36 6.92 -7.33 7.14
C VAL A 36 7.56 -7.67 8.50
N HIS A 37 7.37 -8.91 8.95
CA HIS A 37 7.99 -9.39 10.18
C HIS A 37 9.47 -9.65 9.92
N VAL A 38 10.32 -8.83 10.53
CA VAL A 38 11.78 -8.97 10.45
C VAL A 38 12.24 -9.86 11.59
N PHE A 39 13.03 -10.88 11.26
CA PHE A 39 13.67 -11.74 12.27
C PHE A 39 14.97 -11.10 12.78
N ASP A 40 15.41 -11.47 13.98
CA ASP A 40 16.60 -10.89 14.60
C ASP A 40 17.88 -11.08 13.77
N ASN A 41 17.97 -12.16 12.99
CA ASN A 41 19.10 -12.43 12.09
C ASN A 41 19.10 -11.59 10.80
N GLN A 42 17.99 -10.96 10.46
CA GLN A 42 17.84 -10.11 9.28
C GLN A 42 18.05 -8.62 9.60
N ARG A 43 18.22 -8.28 10.88
CA ARG A 43 18.43 -6.90 11.33
C ARG A 43 19.82 -6.41 10.96
N LEU A 44 19.89 -5.14 10.57
CA LEU A 44 21.11 -4.45 10.16
C LEU A 44 21.83 -3.87 11.38
N THR A 45 22.46 -4.73 12.18
CA THR A 45 23.12 -4.35 13.45
C THR A 45 24.19 -3.26 13.29
N SER A 46 24.90 -3.26 12.16
CA SER A 46 25.91 -2.24 11.84
C SER A 46 25.26 -0.85 11.66
N ALA A 47 24.17 -0.76 10.90
CA ALA A 47 23.46 0.50 10.67
C ALA A 47 22.76 0.99 11.96
N GLU A 48 22.24 0.08 12.78
CA GLU A 48 21.66 0.42 14.09
C GLU A 48 22.71 1.01 15.04
N SER A 49 23.93 0.48 15.00
CA SER A 49 25.04 0.98 15.83
C SER A 49 25.53 2.36 15.37
N GLN A 50 25.60 2.61 14.06
CA GLN A 50 25.91 3.93 13.50
C GLN A 50 24.86 4.97 13.92
N LEU A 51 23.57 4.59 13.91
CA LEU A 51 22.50 5.49 14.37
C LEU A 51 22.61 5.76 15.88
N ARG A 52 22.95 4.75 16.69
CA ARG A 52 23.16 4.91 18.14
C ARG A 52 24.34 5.82 18.47
N ASN A 53 25.41 5.75 17.69
CA ASN A 53 26.58 6.62 17.85
C ASN A 53 26.36 8.05 17.33
N GLY A 54 25.30 8.28 16.53
CA GLY A 54 25.06 9.56 15.86
C GLY A 54 25.91 9.80 14.62
N ASP A 55 26.56 8.76 14.09
CA ASP A 55 27.34 8.82 12.84
C ASP A 55 26.43 9.03 11.61
N ILE A 56 25.19 8.54 11.70
CA ILE A 56 24.16 8.70 10.68
C ILE A 56 22.88 9.29 11.29
N THR A 57 22.16 10.08 10.49
CA THR A 57 20.84 10.60 10.82
C THR A 57 19.76 9.53 10.61
N VAL A 58 18.51 9.82 10.99
CA VAL A 58 17.38 8.92 10.71
C VAL A 58 17.18 8.76 9.19
N SER A 59 17.35 9.84 8.42
CA SER A 59 17.36 9.79 6.94
C SER A 59 18.47 8.88 6.40
N GLY A 60 19.67 8.96 6.97
CA GLY A 60 20.78 8.05 6.65
C GLY A 60 20.50 6.59 7.00
N PHE A 61 19.83 6.34 8.13
CA PHE A 61 19.41 4.98 8.51
C PHE A 61 18.33 4.42 7.58
N VAL A 62 17.33 5.24 7.20
CA VAL A 62 16.33 4.88 6.19
C VAL A 62 16.99 4.51 4.86
N ARG A 63 18.00 5.28 4.42
CA ARG A 63 18.79 4.98 3.22
C ARG A 63 19.49 3.63 3.34
N ALA A 64 20.17 3.37 4.46
CA ALA A 64 20.86 2.11 4.68
C ALA A 64 19.90 0.90 4.68
N VAL A 65 18.71 1.02 5.27
CA VAL A 65 17.69 -0.03 5.25
C VAL A 65 17.16 -0.26 3.83
N ALA A 66 16.85 0.81 3.09
CA ALA A 66 16.32 0.70 1.72
C ALA A 66 17.37 0.17 0.73
N GLN A 67 18.66 0.42 0.95
CA GLN A 67 19.74 -0.11 0.12
C GLN A 67 20.17 -1.54 0.50
N SER A 68 19.65 -2.09 1.60
CA SER A 68 20.02 -3.43 2.06
C SER A 68 19.54 -4.55 1.13
N ASP A 69 20.25 -5.69 1.16
CA ASP A 69 19.86 -6.90 0.45
C ASP A 69 18.49 -7.44 0.90
N LEU A 70 18.10 -7.17 2.16
CA LEU A 70 16.78 -7.53 2.68
C LEU A 70 15.68 -6.79 1.93
N TYR A 71 15.79 -5.46 1.79
CA TYR A 71 14.80 -4.69 1.04
C TYR A 71 14.76 -5.11 -0.43
N ARG A 72 15.93 -5.35 -1.03
CA ARG A 72 16.07 -5.79 -2.42
C ARG A 72 15.39 -7.14 -2.66
N SER A 73 15.63 -8.16 -1.83
CA SER A 73 14.98 -9.47 -2.01
C SER A 73 13.46 -9.41 -1.83
N LEU A 74 12.96 -8.62 -0.89
CA LEU A 74 11.53 -8.49 -0.59
C LEU A 74 10.76 -7.75 -1.70
N PHE A 75 11.28 -6.62 -2.17
CA PHE A 75 10.52 -5.73 -3.04
C PHE A 75 11.07 -5.65 -4.46
N PHE A 76 12.37 -5.76 -4.65
CA PHE A 76 12.97 -5.60 -5.98
C PHE A 76 12.93 -6.91 -6.78
N GLU A 77 13.43 -8.01 -6.22
CA GLU A 77 13.52 -9.29 -6.95
C GLU A 77 12.15 -9.96 -7.15
N THR A 78 11.25 -9.74 -6.21
CA THR A 78 9.95 -10.44 -6.18
C THR A 78 8.87 -9.71 -6.98
N SER A 79 9.03 -8.41 -7.25
CA SER A 79 7.96 -7.55 -7.80
C SER A 79 8.27 -7.01 -9.20
N SER A 80 7.23 -6.49 -9.89
CA SER A 80 7.44 -5.80 -11.16
C SER A 80 8.03 -4.40 -10.94
N PRO A 81 8.75 -3.82 -11.92
CA PRO A 81 9.35 -2.48 -11.77
C PRO A 81 8.35 -1.40 -11.35
N TYR A 82 7.13 -1.46 -11.88
CA TYR A 82 6.04 -0.56 -11.49
C TYR A 82 5.58 -0.78 -10.05
N ARG A 83 5.49 -2.03 -9.58
CA ARG A 83 5.15 -2.34 -8.18
C ARG A 83 6.25 -1.86 -7.24
N PHE A 84 7.51 -2.05 -7.61
CA PHE A 84 8.67 -1.58 -6.88
C PHE A 84 8.63 -0.05 -6.68
N ILE A 85 8.41 0.71 -7.75
CA ILE A 85 8.29 2.18 -7.67
C ILE A 85 7.08 2.59 -6.80
N GLU A 86 5.91 1.97 -7.00
CA GLU A 86 4.72 2.23 -6.15
C GLU A 86 5.03 2.02 -4.65
N LEU A 87 5.85 1.01 -4.33
CA LEU A 87 6.27 0.70 -2.97
C LEU A 87 7.31 1.70 -2.47
N ASN A 88 8.27 2.13 -3.28
CA ASN A 88 9.25 3.15 -2.88
C ASN A 88 8.57 4.48 -2.53
N PHE A 89 7.61 4.94 -3.34
CA PHE A 89 6.78 6.10 -3.01
C PHE A 89 6.04 5.93 -1.67
N LYS A 90 5.53 4.73 -1.40
CA LYS A 90 4.85 4.43 -0.13
C LYS A 90 5.81 4.43 1.05
N HIS A 91 6.95 3.73 0.94
CA HIS A 91 7.89 3.48 2.02
C HIS A 91 8.70 4.73 2.38
N LEU A 92 9.20 5.44 1.37
CA LEU A 92 10.12 6.56 1.53
C LEU A 92 9.40 7.92 1.58
N LEU A 93 8.40 8.14 0.73
CA LEU A 93 7.70 9.43 0.64
C LEU A 93 6.33 9.44 1.37
N GLY A 94 5.80 8.27 1.75
CA GLY A 94 4.52 8.19 2.46
C GLY A 94 3.31 8.58 1.60
N ARG A 95 3.42 8.49 0.27
CA ARG A 95 2.34 8.81 -0.69
C ARG A 95 2.32 7.83 -1.87
N ALA A 96 1.29 7.92 -2.69
CA ALA A 96 1.25 7.26 -3.99
C ALA A 96 1.84 8.17 -5.11
N PRO A 97 2.31 7.59 -6.22
CA PRO A 97 2.70 8.36 -7.40
C PRO A 97 1.52 9.15 -8.00
N GLN A 98 1.79 10.39 -8.41
CA GLN A 98 0.77 11.32 -8.92
C GLN A 98 0.39 11.04 -10.36
N ASP A 99 1.33 10.64 -11.20
CA ASP A 99 1.14 10.47 -12.64
C ASP A 99 2.09 9.42 -13.21
N GLN A 100 1.81 9.01 -14.45
CA GLN A 100 2.70 8.14 -15.21
C GLN A 100 4.08 8.80 -15.45
N ALA A 101 4.16 10.12 -15.47
CA ALA A 101 5.43 10.85 -15.65
C ALA A 101 6.42 10.60 -14.51
N GLU A 102 5.99 10.72 -13.24
CA GLU A 102 6.84 10.41 -12.07
C GLU A 102 7.30 8.95 -12.12
N VAL A 103 6.40 8.04 -12.45
CA VAL A 103 6.74 6.61 -12.56
C VAL A 103 7.76 6.37 -13.68
N ALA A 104 7.58 7.00 -14.83
CA ALA A 104 8.51 6.86 -15.96
C ALA A 104 9.91 7.41 -15.65
N GLU A 105 9.99 8.53 -14.92
CA GLU A 105 11.25 9.12 -14.46
C GLU A 105 12.04 8.14 -13.57
N HIS A 106 11.39 7.56 -12.55
CA HIS A 106 12.05 6.59 -11.68
C HIS A 106 12.41 5.28 -12.40
N VAL A 107 11.59 4.82 -13.36
CA VAL A 107 11.96 3.69 -14.24
C VAL A 107 13.23 4.03 -15.04
N GLN A 108 13.36 5.26 -15.53
CA GLN A 108 14.53 5.69 -16.29
C GLN A 108 15.78 5.79 -15.41
N ILE A 109 15.68 6.39 -14.22
CA ILE A 109 16.79 6.46 -13.25
C ILE A 109 17.26 5.06 -12.91
N TYR A 110 16.33 4.18 -12.57
CA TYR A 110 16.60 2.77 -12.29
C TYR A 110 17.36 2.07 -13.43
N ASN A 111 16.92 2.26 -14.69
CA ASN A 111 17.55 1.60 -15.83
C ASN A 111 18.93 2.19 -16.21
N THR A 112 19.16 3.48 -15.92
CA THR A 112 20.38 4.18 -16.36
C THR A 112 21.47 4.23 -15.28
N GLN A 113 21.09 4.40 -14.02
CA GLN A 113 21.99 4.63 -12.89
C GLN A 113 21.99 3.47 -11.89
N GLY A 114 20.99 2.58 -11.98
CA GLY A 114 20.89 1.37 -11.15
C GLY A 114 20.08 1.56 -9.88
N TYR A 115 20.14 0.55 -9.01
CA TYR A 115 19.28 0.42 -7.84
C TYR A 115 19.60 1.45 -6.74
N ALA A 116 20.88 1.64 -6.41
CA ALA A 116 21.27 2.52 -5.31
C ALA A 116 20.88 3.99 -5.60
N GLU A 117 21.07 4.43 -6.83
CA GLU A 117 20.71 5.79 -7.25
C GLU A 117 19.20 6.00 -7.33
N GLU A 118 18.42 4.96 -7.67
CA GLU A 118 16.97 5.07 -7.61
C GLU A 118 16.48 5.30 -6.17
N ILE A 119 17.04 4.60 -5.17
CA ILE A 119 16.72 4.85 -3.76
C ILE A 119 17.18 6.24 -3.31
N ASN A 120 18.38 6.66 -3.70
CA ASN A 120 18.90 7.99 -3.38
C ASN A 120 18.02 9.10 -3.96
N SER A 121 17.47 8.92 -5.17
CA SER A 121 16.61 9.90 -5.83
C SER A 121 15.39 10.31 -4.99
N TYR A 122 14.83 9.40 -4.16
CA TYR A 122 13.73 9.75 -3.27
C TYR A 122 14.20 10.47 -2.00
N ILE A 123 15.27 9.98 -1.37
CA ILE A 123 15.73 10.48 -0.07
C ILE A 123 16.40 11.85 -0.22
N ASP A 124 17.10 12.07 -1.33
CA ASP A 124 17.79 13.32 -1.64
C ASP A 124 16.85 14.35 -2.29
N SER A 125 15.57 14.01 -2.48
CA SER A 125 14.57 14.93 -3.01
C SER A 125 14.23 16.05 -2.02
N ASP A 126 13.99 17.25 -2.54
CA ASP A 126 13.46 18.37 -1.76
C ASP A 126 12.12 18.04 -1.11
N GLU A 127 11.36 17.10 -1.68
CA GLU A 127 10.11 16.63 -1.09
C GLU A 127 10.37 15.91 0.23
N TYR A 128 11.32 14.96 0.26
CA TYR A 128 11.67 14.24 1.48
C TYR A 128 12.18 15.20 2.56
N MET A 129 13.12 16.07 2.19
CA MET A 129 13.73 17.05 3.12
C MET A 129 12.70 18.00 3.73
N ARG A 130 11.77 18.54 2.93
CA ARG A 130 10.71 19.45 3.45
C ARG A 130 9.70 18.77 4.37
N SER A 131 9.63 17.45 4.35
CA SER A 131 8.50 16.72 4.94
C SER A 131 8.91 15.93 6.17
N PHE A 132 10.09 15.31 6.13
CA PHE A 132 10.63 14.52 7.22
C PHE A 132 11.95 15.13 7.75
N GLY A 133 12.69 15.84 6.90
CA GLY A 133 14.04 16.27 7.25
C GLY A 133 14.94 15.08 7.61
N ASP A 134 15.89 15.30 8.51
CA ASP A 134 16.89 14.28 8.83
C ASP A 134 16.56 13.38 10.02
N ASN A 135 15.63 13.81 10.90
CA ASN A 135 15.40 13.17 12.20
C ASN A 135 14.00 12.56 12.35
N ILE A 136 13.13 12.69 11.36
CA ILE A 136 11.77 12.15 11.40
C ILE A 136 11.69 10.89 10.55
N VAL A 137 11.07 9.84 11.08
CA VAL A 137 10.80 8.62 10.34
C VAL A 137 9.74 8.90 9.26
N PRO A 138 9.93 8.41 8.02
CA PRO A 138 8.92 8.53 6.98
C PRO A 138 7.58 8.01 7.47
N SER A 139 6.52 8.75 7.20
CA SER A 139 5.17 8.39 7.64
C SER A 139 4.14 8.77 6.59
N ALA A 140 2.98 8.12 6.67
CA ALA A 140 1.92 8.34 5.72
C ALA A 140 1.36 9.78 5.83
N ARG A 141 1.49 10.53 4.74
CA ARG A 141 1.18 11.98 4.71
C ARG A 141 -0.03 12.36 3.85
N SER A 142 -0.52 11.41 3.06
CA SER A 142 -1.61 11.64 2.10
C SER A 142 -3.00 11.70 2.75
N ASN A 143 -3.08 11.82 4.08
CA ASN A 143 -4.31 12.07 4.83
C ASN A 143 -4.66 13.57 4.89
N ARG A 144 -3.68 14.45 4.69
CA ARG A 144 -3.83 15.91 4.69
C ARG A 144 -3.63 16.44 3.28
N THR A 145 -4.31 17.54 2.96
CA THR A 145 -4.08 18.26 1.71
C THR A 145 -2.69 18.89 1.71
N GLN A 146 -2.01 18.81 0.58
CA GLN A 146 -0.66 19.33 0.40
C GLN A 146 -0.63 20.22 -0.83
N ALA A 147 0.05 21.37 -0.72
CA ALA A 147 0.21 22.27 -1.85
C ALA A 147 1.05 21.59 -2.96
N GLY A 148 0.56 21.63 -4.20
CA GLY A 148 1.24 21.04 -5.36
C GLY A 148 0.97 19.55 -5.59
N VAL A 149 0.18 18.88 -4.75
CA VAL A 149 -0.17 17.46 -4.90
C VAL A 149 -1.59 17.31 -5.44
N LYS A 150 -1.78 16.47 -6.46
CA LYS A 150 -3.11 16.20 -7.03
C LYS A 150 -4.03 15.49 -6.04
N ASN A 151 -5.32 15.85 -6.04
CA ASN A 151 -6.33 15.18 -5.20
C ASN A 151 -6.45 13.66 -5.47
N VAL A 152 -6.12 13.20 -6.68
CA VAL A 152 -6.14 11.77 -7.02
C VAL A 152 -5.13 10.97 -6.18
N VAL A 153 -4.06 11.60 -5.70
CA VAL A 153 -3.05 10.98 -4.83
C VAL A 153 -3.65 10.53 -3.51
N PHE A 154 -4.64 11.26 -2.98
CA PHE A 154 -5.40 10.85 -1.81
C PHE A 154 -5.99 9.47 -2.07
N ASN A 155 -6.84 9.34 -3.10
CA ASN A 155 -7.48 8.07 -3.42
C ASN A 155 -6.48 6.94 -3.68
N ARG A 156 -5.35 7.22 -4.35
CA ARG A 156 -4.32 6.23 -4.68
C ARG A 156 -3.58 5.76 -3.43
N SER A 157 -3.26 6.67 -2.52
CA SER A 157 -2.60 6.36 -1.26
C SER A 157 -3.46 5.45 -0.38
N PHE A 158 -4.78 5.67 -0.36
CA PHE A 158 -5.73 4.79 0.33
C PHE A 158 -5.84 3.38 -0.27
N ALA A 159 -5.55 3.21 -1.56
CA ALA A 159 -5.48 1.88 -2.18
C ALA A 159 -4.19 1.12 -1.79
N LEU A 160 -3.08 1.83 -1.61
CA LEU A 160 -1.80 1.26 -1.18
C LEU A 160 -1.72 0.99 0.33
N MET A 161 -2.28 1.89 1.15
CA MET A 161 -2.22 1.84 2.61
C MET A 161 -3.53 1.24 3.17
N ARG A 162 -3.49 -0.05 3.51
CA ARG A 162 -4.66 -0.82 3.97
C ARG A 162 -4.80 -0.92 5.50
N GLY A 163 -4.06 -0.10 6.26
CA GLY A 163 -4.06 -0.08 7.72
C GLY A 163 -2.92 -0.89 8.36
N PHE A 164 -2.82 -0.83 9.70
CA PHE A 164 -1.69 -1.35 10.49
C PHE A 164 -1.47 -2.87 10.43
N ALA A 165 -2.49 -3.65 10.09
CA ALA A 165 -2.38 -5.12 10.01
C ALA A 165 -1.99 -5.63 8.62
N ALA A 166 -2.00 -4.75 7.60
CA ALA A 166 -1.62 -5.13 6.26
C ALA A 166 -0.10 -5.12 6.10
N ASN A 167 0.42 -5.98 5.22
CA ASN A 167 1.79 -5.93 4.73
C ASN A 167 1.83 -5.63 3.24
N ASP A 168 3.02 -5.31 2.73
CA ASP A 168 3.22 -4.88 1.34
C ASP A 168 3.72 -5.97 0.39
N LEU A 169 3.87 -7.20 0.89
CA LEU A 169 4.25 -8.35 0.09
C LEU A 169 3.24 -8.58 -1.03
N GLY A 170 3.74 -8.69 -2.26
CA GLY A 170 2.92 -8.94 -3.43
C GLY A 170 3.62 -8.52 -4.72
N LYS A 171 3.43 -9.32 -5.78
CA LYS A 171 4.13 -9.13 -7.05
C LYS A 171 3.48 -8.09 -7.97
N SER A 172 2.16 -7.94 -7.88
CA SER A 172 1.37 -7.10 -8.77
C SER A 172 1.22 -5.68 -8.23
N ALA A 173 1.45 -4.72 -9.12
CA ALA A 173 1.17 -3.31 -8.90
C ALA A 173 -0.33 -3.08 -8.76
N LYS A 174 -0.71 -2.19 -7.83
CA LYS A 174 -2.11 -1.93 -7.49
C LYS A 174 -2.69 -0.76 -8.27
N LEU A 175 -1.84 0.14 -8.78
CA LEU A 175 -2.25 1.41 -9.38
C LEU A 175 -2.00 1.48 -10.89
N ILE A 176 -1.29 0.51 -11.51
CA ILE A 176 -0.92 0.56 -12.94
C ILE A 176 -2.10 0.93 -13.85
N SER A 177 -3.26 0.28 -13.71
CA SER A 177 -4.41 0.55 -14.59
C SER A 177 -4.87 1.99 -14.47
N ASP A 178 -4.92 2.50 -13.25
CA ASP A 178 -5.52 3.79 -12.92
C ASP A 178 -4.55 4.93 -13.23
N ILE A 179 -3.24 4.69 -13.06
CA ILE A 179 -2.18 5.62 -13.48
C ILE A 179 -2.10 5.68 -15.01
N GLY A 180 -2.07 4.52 -15.68
CA GLY A 180 -1.95 4.44 -17.14
C GLY A 180 -3.14 5.03 -17.89
N THR A 181 -4.35 4.95 -17.31
CA THR A 181 -5.58 5.53 -17.87
C THR A 181 -5.89 6.93 -17.34
N ASN A 182 -5.06 7.45 -16.42
CA ASN A 182 -5.30 8.70 -15.69
C ASN A 182 -6.70 8.76 -15.03
N LEU A 183 -7.17 7.61 -14.53
CA LEU A 183 -8.42 7.50 -13.79
C LEU A 183 -8.17 7.65 -12.29
N ALA A 184 -9.20 8.10 -11.57
CA ALA A 184 -9.18 8.12 -10.12
C ALA A 184 -9.39 6.71 -9.56
N THR A 185 -8.54 6.31 -8.62
CA THR A 185 -8.73 5.04 -7.91
C THR A 185 -9.97 5.09 -7.02
N LYS A 186 -10.67 3.97 -6.94
CA LYS A 186 -11.77 3.82 -6.00
C LYS A 186 -11.22 3.53 -4.59
N ILE A 187 -11.58 4.36 -3.62
CA ILE A 187 -11.31 4.07 -2.21
C ILE A 187 -12.22 2.92 -1.77
N VAL A 188 -11.61 1.85 -1.28
CA VAL A 188 -12.30 0.71 -0.67
C VAL A 188 -11.86 0.63 0.77
N SER A 189 -12.79 0.66 1.72
CA SER A 189 -12.46 0.47 3.13
C SER A 189 -11.80 -0.89 3.36
N PRO A 190 -10.76 -0.98 4.21
CA PRO A 190 -10.19 -2.27 4.58
C PRO A 190 -11.29 -3.14 5.18
N PRO A 191 -11.21 -4.47 4.97
CA PRO A 191 -12.20 -5.38 5.52
C PRO A 191 -12.23 -5.19 7.03
N ARG A 192 -13.34 -4.66 7.55
CA ARG A 192 -13.61 -4.72 8.99
C ARG A 192 -13.88 -6.19 9.29
N GLY A 193 -13.26 -6.74 10.34
CA GLY A 193 -13.63 -8.05 10.85
C GLY A 193 -15.15 -8.08 10.97
N SER A 194 -15.80 -9.16 10.49
CA SER A 194 -17.25 -9.26 10.43
C SER A 194 -17.84 -9.26 11.84
N GLY A 195 -18.00 -8.09 12.43
CA GLY A 195 -18.55 -7.89 13.78
C GLY A 195 -20.08 -7.96 13.81
N ALA A 196 -20.72 -8.45 12.75
CA ALA A 196 -22.16 -8.71 12.75
C ALA A 196 -22.40 -10.13 13.29
N ILE A 197 -22.88 -10.21 14.53
CA ILE A 197 -23.38 -11.42 15.19
C ILE A 197 -24.57 -12.04 14.40
N SER A 198 -25.19 -11.26 13.51
CA SER A 198 -26.33 -11.67 12.70
C SER A 198 -26.00 -11.66 11.20
N ASN A 199 -26.21 -12.81 10.55
CA ASN A 199 -26.04 -12.98 9.10
C ASN A 199 -27.21 -12.40 8.28
N THR A 200 -28.33 -12.04 8.91
CA THR A 200 -29.58 -11.67 8.23
C THR A 200 -29.55 -10.27 7.61
N GLY A 201 -28.75 -9.36 8.15
CA GLY A 201 -28.57 -7.99 7.61
C GLY A 201 -27.52 -7.89 6.50
N LYS A 202 -26.82 -8.98 6.18
CA LYS A 202 -25.70 -8.99 5.25
C LYS A 202 -26.18 -8.96 3.80
N ARG A 203 -25.41 -8.30 2.94
CA ARG A 203 -25.59 -8.33 1.49
C ARG A 203 -24.46 -9.16 0.88
N PHE A 204 -24.76 -9.85 -0.21
CA PHE A 204 -23.86 -10.74 -0.90
C PHE A 204 -23.82 -10.37 -2.37
N ARG A 205 -22.62 -10.27 -2.92
CA ARG A 205 -22.39 -10.19 -4.35
C ARG A 205 -22.21 -11.59 -4.92
N VAL A 206 -23.10 -11.98 -5.82
CA VAL A 206 -23.05 -13.24 -6.56
C VAL A 206 -22.54 -12.96 -7.97
N ALA A 207 -21.33 -13.45 -8.27
CA ALA A 207 -20.78 -13.40 -9.61
C ALA A 207 -21.21 -14.66 -10.39
N VAL A 208 -21.74 -14.46 -11.60
CA VAL A 208 -22.31 -15.52 -12.43
C VAL A 208 -21.68 -15.46 -13.81
N SER A 209 -21.41 -16.64 -14.38
CA SER A 209 -21.01 -16.84 -15.77
C SER A 209 -22.06 -17.65 -16.53
N LYS A 210 -22.04 -17.55 -17.86
CA LYS A 210 -22.89 -18.34 -18.77
C LYS A 210 -24.39 -18.23 -18.50
N ALA A 211 -24.86 -17.10 -17.99
CA ALA A 211 -26.26 -16.95 -17.70
C ALA A 211 -27.04 -16.52 -18.96
N HIS A 212 -27.88 -17.42 -19.49
CA HIS A 212 -28.77 -17.11 -20.59
C HIS A 212 -30.05 -16.45 -20.08
N PHE A 213 -29.95 -15.20 -19.64
CA PHE A 213 -31.11 -14.40 -19.17
C PHE A 213 -31.95 -13.84 -20.34
N GLY A 214 -32.27 -14.68 -21.33
CA GLY A 214 -33.05 -14.31 -22.51
C GLY A 214 -32.38 -13.29 -23.43
N VAL A 215 -33.15 -12.75 -24.38
CA VAL A 215 -32.67 -11.85 -25.47
C VAL A 215 -32.20 -10.47 -24.96
N ARG A 216 -32.43 -10.14 -23.68
CA ARG A 216 -32.14 -8.81 -23.09
C ARG A 216 -30.77 -8.68 -22.42
N MET A 217 -30.05 -9.78 -22.16
CA MET A 217 -28.73 -9.72 -21.51
C MET A 217 -27.63 -10.14 -22.49
N THR A 218 -26.81 -9.17 -22.92
CA THR A 218 -25.75 -9.34 -23.92
C THR A 218 -24.38 -9.71 -23.33
N LYS A 219 -24.26 -9.75 -22.00
CA LYS A 219 -23.01 -10.09 -21.30
C LYS A 219 -23.12 -11.47 -20.66
N SER A 220 -22.18 -12.35 -20.98
CA SER A 220 -22.08 -13.71 -20.44
C SER A 220 -21.67 -13.75 -18.97
N MET A 221 -21.13 -12.65 -18.43
CA MET A 221 -20.76 -12.46 -17.03
C MET A 221 -21.60 -11.35 -16.40
N ALA A 222 -22.20 -11.63 -15.25
CA ALA A 222 -23.02 -10.68 -14.50
C ALA A 222 -22.76 -10.80 -13.00
N THR A 223 -22.87 -9.67 -12.29
CA THR A 223 -22.77 -9.62 -10.82
C THR A 223 -24.06 -9.08 -10.22
N PHE A 224 -24.60 -9.75 -9.21
CA PHE A 224 -25.83 -9.36 -8.53
C PHE A 224 -25.59 -9.12 -7.05
N ASP A 225 -26.11 -8.04 -6.51
CA ASP A 225 -26.02 -7.70 -5.08
C ASP A 225 -27.36 -7.96 -4.39
N VAL A 226 -27.39 -8.91 -3.44
CA VAL A 226 -28.61 -9.48 -2.87
C VAL A 226 -28.51 -9.55 -1.35
N GLY A 227 -29.58 -9.22 -0.62
CA GLY A 227 -29.62 -9.42 0.83
C GLY A 227 -29.72 -10.90 1.21
N TYR A 228 -29.31 -11.28 2.42
CA TYR A 228 -29.36 -12.67 2.93
C TYR A 228 -30.73 -13.34 2.68
N ASN A 229 -31.82 -12.65 2.98
CA ASN A 229 -33.20 -13.15 2.83
C ASN A 229 -33.56 -13.52 1.38
N GLN A 230 -32.95 -12.87 0.39
CA GLN A 230 -33.22 -13.06 -1.02
C GLN A 230 -32.16 -13.94 -1.71
N LEU A 231 -31.08 -14.31 -1.01
CA LEU A 231 -29.93 -15.01 -1.58
C LEU A 231 -30.33 -16.38 -2.12
N ALA A 232 -31.05 -17.18 -1.32
CA ALA A 232 -31.47 -18.51 -1.70
C ALA A 232 -32.36 -18.50 -2.95
N GLN A 233 -33.35 -17.60 -2.99
CA GLN A 233 -34.23 -17.43 -4.15
C GLN A 233 -33.45 -17.01 -5.40
N LYS A 234 -32.47 -16.11 -5.25
CA LYS A 234 -31.66 -15.64 -6.37
C LYS A 234 -30.74 -16.74 -6.92
N ILE A 235 -30.09 -17.52 -6.05
CA ILE A 235 -29.25 -18.67 -6.44
C ILE A 235 -30.08 -19.68 -7.24
N GLN A 236 -31.27 -20.03 -6.77
CA GLN A 236 -32.16 -20.94 -7.47
C GLN A 236 -32.59 -20.38 -8.83
N SER A 237 -32.91 -19.09 -8.92
CA SER A 237 -33.25 -18.43 -10.18
C SER A 237 -32.08 -18.46 -11.18
N ILE A 238 -30.85 -18.20 -10.72
CA ILE A 238 -29.64 -18.26 -11.54
C ILE A 238 -29.41 -19.67 -12.09
N GLN A 239 -29.51 -20.69 -11.23
CA GLN A 239 -29.32 -22.08 -11.63
C GLN A 239 -30.40 -22.57 -12.60
N LYS A 240 -31.67 -22.20 -12.37
CA LYS A 240 -32.78 -22.49 -13.30
C LYS A 240 -32.57 -21.88 -14.68
N THR A 241 -31.89 -20.74 -14.74
CA THR A 241 -31.56 -20.04 -15.99
C THR A 241 -30.27 -20.58 -16.65
N GLY A 242 -29.66 -21.63 -16.08
CA GLY A 242 -28.43 -22.25 -16.60
C GLY A 242 -27.14 -21.49 -16.27
N GLY A 243 -27.20 -20.45 -15.45
CA GLY A 243 -26.03 -19.68 -15.03
C GLY A 243 -25.15 -20.46 -14.03
N LYS A 244 -23.83 -20.41 -14.21
CA LYS A 244 -22.84 -20.97 -13.28
C LYS A 244 -22.36 -19.90 -12.31
N ILE A 245 -22.52 -20.14 -11.01
CA ILE A 245 -22.03 -19.25 -9.95
C ILE A 245 -20.50 -19.41 -9.86
N LEU A 246 -19.79 -18.29 -9.97
CA LEU A 246 -18.33 -18.22 -9.86
C LEU A 246 -17.90 -17.97 -8.41
N SER A 247 -18.52 -16.97 -7.75
CA SER A 247 -18.19 -16.59 -6.38
C SER A 247 -19.38 -15.94 -5.69
N ILE A 248 -19.46 -16.13 -4.37
CA ILE A 248 -20.38 -15.42 -3.48
C ILE A 248 -19.53 -14.72 -2.44
N THR A 249 -19.49 -13.40 -2.46
CA THR A 249 -18.70 -12.59 -1.53
C THR A 249 -19.61 -11.69 -0.72
N GLU A 250 -19.45 -11.68 0.61
CA GLU A 250 -20.11 -10.70 1.48
C GLU A 250 -19.68 -9.28 1.06
N ILE A 251 -20.65 -8.37 0.93
CA ILE A 251 -20.41 -6.96 0.65
C ILE A 251 -20.99 -6.13 1.80
N ALA A 252 -20.18 -5.18 2.28
CA ALA A 252 -20.56 -4.22 3.32
C ALA A 252 -21.54 -3.15 2.78
#